data_AF-G2FRK6-F1
#
_entry.id   AF-G2FRK6-F1
#
_cell.length_a   1.000
_cell.length_b   1.000
_cell.length_c   1.000
_cell.angle_alpha   90.00
_cell.angle_beta   90.00
_cell.angle_gamma   90.00
#
_symmetry.space_group_name_H-M   'P 1'
#
loop_
_entity.id
_entity.type
_entity.pdbx_description
1 polymer ?
#
loop_
_entity_poly.entity_id
_entity_poly.type
_entity_poly.pdbx_seq_one_letter_code
_entity_poly.pdbx_strand_id
1 'polypeptide(L)'
;MLHDQRISQGFFWDHGIAAQSILLGATEQGLGGCQFNAINRVGLAQELSLPDYLVIATVIALGKPKEMVVIEKLDESGDVKYWRDQQGVHHVPKRALEDLIYSL
;
A
#
# COMPACT_ATOMS: atom_id res chain seq x y z
N MET A 1 -4.31 -7.88 -6.91
CA MET A 1 -3.18 -8.59 -7.55
C MET A 1 -3.20 -10.04 -7.13
N LEU A 2 -3.01 -10.96 -8.08
CA LEU A 2 -3.06 -12.41 -7.85
C LEU A 2 -1.68 -13.02 -8.05
N HIS A 3 -1.38 -14.05 -7.28
CA HIS A 3 -0.20 -14.89 -7.44
C HIS A 3 -0.64 -16.27 -7.93
N ASP A 4 -0.04 -16.72 -9.04
CA ASP A 4 -0.26 -18.06 -9.59
C ASP A 4 0.75 -19.05 -9.00
N GLN A 5 0.25 -19.94 -8.14
CA GLN A 5 1.06 -20.93 -7.43
C GLN A 5 1.58 -22.06 -8.35
N ARG A 6 1.11 -22.13 -9.60
CA ARG A 6 1.62 -23.12 -10.59
C ARG A 6 2.94 -22.67 -11.22
N ILE A 7 3.25 -21.38 -11.16
CA ILE A 7 4.47 -20.81 -11.74
C ILE A 7 5.60 -20.83 -10.71
N SER A 8 5.30 -20.43 -9.47
CA SER A 8 6.26 -20.38 -8.37
C SER A 8 5.54 -20.57 -7.04
N GLN A 9 6.23 -21.11 -6.05
CA GLN A 9 5.73 -21.24 -4.68
C GLN A 9 5.85 -19.92 -3.88
N GLY A 10 6.60 -18.94 -4.39
CA GLY A 10 6.81 -17.64 -3.76
C GLY A 10 6.73 -16.48 -4.74
N PHE A 11 6.31 -15.32 -4.23
CA PHE A 11 6.14 -14.07 -4.99
C PHE A 11 6.67 -12.86 -4.23
N PHE A 12 7.49 -13.11 -3.20
CA PHE A 12 8.10 -12.07 -2.39
C PHE A 12 8.79 -11.06 -3.33
N TRP A 13 8.83 -9.78 -2.95
CA TRP A 13 9.43 -8.67 -3.73
C TRP A 13 8.61 -8.21 -4.96
N ASP A 14 8.30 -9.11 -5.89
CA ASP A 14 7.71 -8.76 -7.21
C ASP A 14 6.38 -8.01 -7.08
N HIS A 15 5.51 -8.48 -6.20
CA HIS A 15 4.22 -7.84 -5.97
C HIS A 15 4.36 -6.41 -5.41
N GLY A 16 5.40 -6.13 -4.62
CA GLY A 16 5.68 -4.79 -4.12
C GLY A 16 6.17 -3.85 -5.21
N ILE A 17 7.07 -4.32 -6.08
CA ILE A 17 7.59 -3.57 -7.23
C ILE A 17 6.45 -3.21 -8.19
N ALA A 18 5.61 -4.19 -8.52
CA ALA A 18 4.46 -3.98 -9.38
C ALA A 18 3.42 -3.05 -8.73
N ALA A 19 3.10 -3.24 -7.44
CA ALA A 19 2.16 -2.38 -6.73
C ALA A 19 2.63 -0.92 -6.71
N GLN A 20 3.90 -0.67 -6.39
CA GLN A 20 4.45 0.68 -6.38
C GLN A 20 4.42 1.32 -7.78
N SER A 21 4.77 0.57 -8.83
CA SER A 21 4.69 1.06 -10.21
C SER A 21 3.26 1.45 -10.60
N ILE A 22 2.27 0.63 -10.23
CA ILE A 22 0.84 0.92 -10.46
C ILE A 22 0.42 2.22 -9.74
N LEU A 23 0.81 2.38 -8.48
CA LEU A 23 0.45 3.56 -7.67
C LEU A 23 1.10 4.86 -8.19
N LEU A 24 2.35 4.78 -8.66
CA LEU A 24 3.01 5.90 -9.32
C LEU A 24 2.30 6.29 -10.62
N GLY A 25 1.96 5.31 -11.47
CA GLY A 25 1.20 5.55 -12.70
C GLY A 25 -0.22 6.10 -12.45
N ALA A 26 -0.87 5.68 -11.36
CA ALA A 26 -2.14 6.27 -10.94
C ALA A 26 -1.96 7.75 -10.56
N THR A 27 -0.91 8.06 -9.81
CA THR A 27 -0.59 9.43 -9.38
C THR A 27 -0.32 10.35 -10.58
N GLU A 28 0.46 9.87 -11.55
CA GLU A 28 0.73 10.58 -12.81
C GLU A 28 -0.57 10.93 -13.57
N GLN A 29 -1.56 10.04 -13.53
CA GLN A 29 -2.87 10.24 -14.16
C GLN A 29 -3.85 11.08 -13.32
N GLY A 30 -3.41 11.67 -12.21
CA GLY A 30 -4.27 12.45 -11.31
C GLY A 30 -5.24 11.60 -10.49
N LEU A 31 -4.99 10.29 -10.40
CA LEU A 31 -5.69 9.36 -9.52
C LEU A 31 -4.91 9.15 -8.22
N GLY A 32 -5.58 8.63 -7.21
CA GLY A 32 -4.96 8.12 -6.00
C GLY A 32 -5.10 6.61 -5.93
N GLY A 33 -4.34 6.00 -5.02
CA GLY A 33 -4.51 4.59 -4.71
C GLY A 33 -4.09 4.23 -3.30
N CYS A 34 -4.61 3.10 -2.82
CA CYS A 34 -4.28 2.54 -1.52
C CYS A 34 -4.04 1.04 -1.67
N GLN A 35 -2.82 0.59 -1.38
CA GLN A 35 -2.50 -0.83 -1.25
C GLN A 35 -2.81 -1.30 0.17
N PHE A 36 -3.53 -2.41 0.32
CA PHE A 36 -3.85 -2.97 1.63
C PHE A 36 -3.94 -4.50 1.61
N ASN A 37 -3.64 -5.09 2.76
CA ASN A 37 -3.63 -6.54 2.98
C ASN A 37 -4.61 -7.02 4.05
N ALA A 38 -5.22 -6.09 4.80
CA ALA A 38 -6.27 -6.37 5.78
C ALA A 38 -7.59 -6.65 5.04
N ILE A 39 -7.75 -7.87 4.54
CA ILE A 39 -8.87 -8.31 3.70
C ILE A 39 -9.36 -9.70 4.13
N ASN A 40 -10.65 -9.98 3.92
CA ASN A 40 -11.18 -11.33 3.98
C ASN A 40 -10.77 -12.10 2.71
N ARG A 41 -9.61 -12.76 2.72
CA ARG A 41 -9.06 -13.45 1.53
C ARG A 41 -9.98 -14.56 1.03
N VAL A 42 -10.55 -15.37 1.93
CA VAL A 42 -11.45 -16.48 1.57
C VAL A 42 -12.72 -15.94 0.92
N GLY A 43 -13.39 -14.99 1.59
CA GLY A 43 -14.61 -14.39 1.04
C GLY A 43 -14.37 -13.67 -0.27
N LEU A 44 -13.30 -12.87 -0.37
CA LEU A 44 -12.98 -12.15 -1.61
C LEU A 44 -12.64 -13.10 -2.77
N ALA A 45 -11.94 -14.21 -2.51
CA ALA A 45 -11.65 -15.21 -3.53
C ALA A 45 -12.94 -15.89 -4.02
N GLN A 46 -13.87 -16.21 -3.13
CA GLN A 46 -15.17 -16.78 -3.46
C GLN A 46 -16.01 -15.82 -4.31
N GLU A 47 -16.15 -14.56 -3.89
CA GLU A 47 -16.90 -13.52 -4.62
C GLU A 47 -16.33 -13.28 -6.02
N LEU A 48 -15.01 -13.33 -6.18
CA LEU A 48 -14.34 -13.19 -7.47
C LEU A 48 -14.28 -14.51 -8.27
N SER A 49 -14.83 -15.61 -7.75
CA SER A 49 -14.78 -16.95 -8.36
C SER A 49 -13.36 -17.37 -8.75
N LEU A 50 -12.38 -17.08 -7.87
CA LEU A 50 -10.98 -17.42 -8.14
C LEU A 50 -10.76 -18.93 -8.01
N PRO A 51 -10.01 -19.55 -8.94
CA PRO A 51 -9.56 -20.93 -8.76
C PRO A 51 -8.50 -21.02 -7.65
N ASP A 52 -8.39 -22.19 -7.01
CA ASP A 52 -7.53 -22.40 -5.83
C ASP A 52 -6.04 -22.07 -6.03
N TYR A 53 -5.56 -22.15 -7.27
CA TYR A 53 -4.15 -21.85 -7.60
C TYR A 53 -3.86 -20.35 -7.73
N LEU A 54 -4.89 -19.48 -7.74
CA LEU A 54 -4.75 -18.03 -7.77
C LEU A 54 -5.02 -17.45 -6.39
N VAL A 55 -3.94 -17.18 -5.66
CA VAL A 55 -4.04 -16.58 -4.33
C VAL A 55 -3.95 -15.06 -4.42
N ILE A 56 -4.77 -14.36 -3.63
CA ILE A 56 -4.71 -12.90 -3.58
C ILE A 56 -3.42 -12.49 -2.88
N ALA A 57 -2.52 -11.82 -3.58
CA ALA A 57 -1.28 -11.28 -2.99
C ALA A 57 -1.60 -10.01 -2.18
N THR A 58 -2.19 -9.02 -2.84
CA THR A 58 -2.59 -7.73 -2.24
C THR A 58 -3.76 -7.11 -3.02
N VAL A 59 -4.44 -6.14 -2.44
CA VAL A 59 -5.48 -5.34 -3.09
C VAL A 59 -4.99 -3.91 -3.25
N ILE A 60 -5.30 -3.30 -4.40
CA ILE A 60 -5.04 -1.88 -4.66
C ILE A 60 -6.39 -1.25 -5.00
N ALA A 61 -6.89 -0.37 -4.13
CA ALA A 61 -8.00 0.51 -4.47
C ALA A 61 -7.47 1.69 -5.30
N LEU A 62 -8.18 2.06 -6.36
CA LEU A 62 -7.86 3.19 -7.23
C LEU A 62 -9.09 4.08 -7.36
N GLY A 63 -8.88 5.39 -7.44
CA GLY A 63 -9.97 6.34 -7.63
C GLY A 63 -9.52 7.79 -7.61
N LYS A 64 -10.46 8.71 -7.82
CA LYS A 64 -10.19 10.15 -7.72
C LYS A 64 -9.93 10.52 -6.25
N PRO A 65 -8.80 11.18 -5.91
CA PRO A 65 -8.53 11.62 -4.55
C PRO A 65 -9.63 12.56 -4.04
N LYS A 66 -10.04 12.36 -2.78
CA LYS A 66 -11.03 13.20 -2.08
C LYS A 66 -10.52 13.75 -0.75
N GLU A 67 -9.34 13.35 -0.32
CA GLU A 67 -8.67 13.82 0.89
C GLU A 67 -7.33 14.48 0.53
N MET A 68 -6.89 15.41 1.35
CA MET A 68 -5.53 15.97 1.28
C MET A 68 -4.62 15.15 2.18
N VAL A 69 -3.48 14.74 1.66
CA VAL A 69 -2.47 13.96 2.40
C VAL A 69 -1.19 14.77 2.45
N VAL A 70 -0.61 14.93 3.64
CA VAL A 70 0.68 15.60 3.84
C VAL A 70 1.64 14.69 4.58
N ILE A 71 2.92 14.83 4.26
CA ILE A 71 3.99 14.13 4.96
C ILE A 71 4.51 15.04 6.07
N GLU A 72 4.62 14.48 7.26
CA GLU A 72 5.23 15.14 8.42
C GLU A 72 6.60 14.55 8.72
N LYS A 73 7.52 15.37 9.24
CA LYS A 73 8.74 14.84 9.85
C LYS A 73 8.35 14.08 11.11
N LEU A 74 8.88 12.86 11.27
CA LEU A 74 8.72 12.11 12.51
C LEU A 74 9.34 12.88 13.68
N ASP A 75 8.59 13.02 14.76
CA ASP A 75 9.05 13.73 15.96
C ASP A 75 9.90 12.82 16.87
N GLU A 76 10.38 13.38 17.98
CA GLU A 76 11.19 12.67 18.97
C GLU A 76 10.44 11.54 19.68
N SER A 77 9.09 11.51 19.61
CA SER A 77 8.31 10.41 20.18
C SER A 77 8.49 9.11 19.38
N GLY A 78 8.83 9.23 18.10
CA GLY A 78 8.96 8.10 17.19
C GLY A 78 7.62 7.46 16.80
N ASP A 79 6.47 8.08 17.10
CA ASP A 79 5.15 7.55 16.73
C ASP A 79 4.88 7.71 15.22
N VAL A 80 4.82 6.57 14.52
CA VAL A 80 4.59 6.50 13.08
C VAL A 80 3.12 6.43 12.69
N LYS A 81 2.20 6.45 13.68
CA LYS A 81 0.76 6.40 13.40
C LYS A 81 0.33 7.66 12.66
N TYR A 82 -0.34 7.45 11.53
CA TYR A 82 -1.03 8.54 10.83
C TYR A 82 -2.22 9.06 11.65
N TRP A 83 -2.60 10.30 11.41
CA TRP A 83 -3.74 10.94 12.07
C TRP A 83 -4.45 11.90 11.12
N ARG A 84 -5.58 12.47 11.57
CA ARG A 84 -6.33 13.50 10.84
C ARG A 84 -6.49 14.74 11.69
N ASP A 85 -6.27 15.91 11.10
CA ASP A 85 -6.46 17.19 11.77
C ASP A 85 -7.95 17.62 11.81
N GLN A 86 -8.21 18.79 12.39
CA GLN A 86 -9.58 19.33 12.48
C GLN A 86 -10.18 19.70 11.12
N GLN A 87 -9.33 19.90 10.10
CA GLN A 87 -9.72 20.20 8.73
C GLN A 87 -9.87 18.92 7.87
N GLY A 88 -9.57 17.75 8.43
CA GLY A 88 -9.64 16.46 7.77
C GLY A 88 -8.42 16.13 6.91
N VAL A 89 -7.33 16.88 7.01
CA VAL A 89 -6.06 16.57 6.34
C VAL A 89 -5.44 15.33 6.96
N HIS A 90 -4.95 14.42 6.12
CA HIS A 90 -4.31 13.19 6.55
C HIS A 90 -2.80 13.38 6.71
N HIS A 91 -2.31 13.35 7.94
CA HIS A 91 -0.89 13.54 8.25
C HIS A 91 -0.21 12.18 8.38
N VAL A 92 0.89 11.99 7.64
CA VAL A 92 1.67 10.76 7.63
C VAL A 92 3.09 11.04 8.12
N PRO A 93 3.43 10.72 9.39
CA PRO A 93 4.78 10.86 9.89
C PRO A 93 5.76 9.96 9.12
N LYS A 94 6.89 10.53 8.67
CA LYS A 94 7.97 9.82 7.97
C LYS A 94 9.30 10.07 8.65
N ARG A 95 10.09 8.99 8.81
CA ARG A 95 11.47 9.02 9.31
C ARG A 95 12.32 9.90 8.40
N ALA A 96 13.28 10.61 8.99
CA ALA A 96 14.25 11.36 8.23
C ALA A 96 15.22 10.40 7.52
N LEU A 97 15.91 10.86 6.48
CA LEU A 97 16.79 10.01 5.68
C LEU A 97 17.97 9.49 6.51
N GLU A 98 18.53 10.36 7.36
CA GLU A 98 19.59 10.07 8.30
C GLU A 98 19.24 8.94 9.28
N ASP A 99 17.95 8.80 9.65
CA ASP A 99 17.50 7.72 10.53
C ASP A 99 17.39 6.37 9.80
N LEU A 100 17.35 6.38 8.46
CA LEU A 100 17.24 5.18 7.63
C LEU A 100 18.61 4.64 7.19
N ILE A 101 19.64 5.47 7.24
CA ILE A 101 21.00 5.13 6.83
C ILE A 101 21.81 4.79 8.08
N TYR A 102 22.27 3.55 8.17
CA TYR A 102 23.23 3.17 9.20
C TYR A 102 24.57 3.89 8.97
N SER A 103 25.03 4.63 9.96
CA SER A 103 26.36 5.23 10.01
C SER A 103 27.13 4.71 11.24
N LEU A 104 28.41 4.38 11.04
CA LEU A 104 29.34 3.99 12.11
C LEU A 104 29.87 5.20 12.88
#